data_AF-A0A969TTA7-F1
#
_entry.id   AF-A0A969TTA7-F1
#
_cell.length_a   1.000
_cell.length_b   1.000
_cell.length_c   1.000
_cell.angle_alpha   90.00
_cell.angle_beta   90.00
_cell.angle_gamma   90.00
#
_symmetry.space_group_name_H-M   'P 1'
#
loop_
_entity.id
_entity.type
_entity.pdbx_description
1 polymer ?
#
loop_
_entity_poly.entity_id
_entity_poly.type
_entity_poly.pdbx_seq_one_letter_code
_entity_poly.pdbx_strand_id
1 'polypeptide(L)'
;MRSRRGGCQITSLTELGLPHTKRLLKEMIVLHPHLYTLSNLNNWREGIPGLRKFLHTEILLWGLGERLLDIVENYIGLPLLFHGVDLRRDAADAPLTDARYWHRDIDDERMIKVIIYLNNVGQTGGPYEYIPRSFSEHLNTALDYKSGFIADEAIAKLSLLKIGKLVRLKQEVSSLPILVMFFIGQNQPSAIVIQ
;
A
#
# COMPACT_ATOMS: atom_id res chain seq x y z
N MET A 1 -0.35 -13.87 -14.46
CA MET A 1 0.68 -12.91 -14.00
C MET A 1 1.62 -13.63 -13.04
N ARG A 2 2.90 -13.85 -13.39
CA ARG A 2 3.87 -14.59 -12.53
C ARG A 2 4.54 -13.62 -11.54
N SER A 3 3.87 -13.31 -10.44
CA SER A 3 4.33 -12.33 -9.41
C SER A 3 5.27 -12.91 -8.33
N ARG A 4 5.78 -14.14 -8.49
CA ARG A 4 6.46 -14.85 -7.39
C ARG A 4 7.82 -14.30 -6.92
N ARG A 5 8.42 -13.27 -7.54
CA ARG A 5 9.85 -12.92 -7.29
C ARG A 5 10.13 -11.65 -6.47
N GLY A 6 9.18 -10.72 -6.30
CA GLY A 6 9.50 -9.38 -5.80
C GLY A 6 8.86 -8.94 -4.49
N GLY A 7 7.79 -9.62 -4.04
CA GLY A 7 6.97 -9.18 -2.89
C GLY A 7 6.05 -7.97 -3.18
N CYS A 8 6.38 -7.14 -4.16
CA CYS A 8 5.57 -6.02 -4.66
C CYS A 8 5.52 -6.03 -6.20
N GLN A 9 4.42 -5.53 -6.76
CA GLN A 9 4.25 -5.36 -8.21
C GLN A 9 3.52 -4.06 -8.50
N ILE A 10 4.06 -3.30 -9.45
CA ILE A 10 3.48 -2.04 -9.93
C ILE A 10 2.92 -2.27 -11.33
N THR A 11 1.74 -1.73 -11.59
CA THR A 11 1.11 -1.74 -12.91
C THR A 11 0.07 -0.62 -12.97
N SER A 12 -0.41 -0.31 -14.17
CA SER A 12 -1.56 0.58 -14.32
C SER A 12 -2.88 -0.17 -14.20
N LEU A 13 -3.96 0.53 -13.84
CA LEU A 13 -5.32 -0.03 -13.86
C LEU A 13 -5.72 -0.55 -15.26
N THR A 14 -5.21 0.09 -16.31
CA THR A 14 -5.41 -0.32 -17.71
C THR A 14 -4.77 -1.69 -17.99
N GLU A 15 -3.50 -1.87 -17.61
CA GLU A 15 -2.77 -3.13 -17.79
C GLU A 15 -3.34 -4.25 -16.91
N LEU A 16 -3.76 -3.92 -15.69
CA LEU A 16 -4.38 -4.88 -14.77
C LEU A 16 -5.72 -5.40 -15.33
N GLY A 17 -6.40 -4.58 -16.14
CA GLY A 17 -7.54 -4.99 -16.98
C GLY A 17 -8.78 -5.42 -16.19
N LEU A 18 -8.95 -4.94 -14.95
CA LEU A 18 -10.05 -5.38 -14.10
C LEU A 18 -11.41 -4.86 -14.60
N PRO A 19 -12.47 -5.69 -14.55
CA PRO A 19 -13.83 -5.25 -14.81
C PRO A 19 -14.22 -4.05 -13.93
N HIS A 20 -15.19 -3.26 -14.39
CA HIS A 20 -15.76 -2.13 -13.64
C HIS A 20 -14.80 -1.01 -13.22
N THR A 21 -13.53 -1.05 -13.64
CA THR A 21 -12.53 0.00 -13.37
C THR A 21 -13.02 1.39 -13.77
N LYS A 22 -13.79 1.53 -14.87
CA LYS A 22 -14.39 2.82 -15.26
C LYS A 22 -15.38 3.36 -14.22
N ARG A 23 -16.16 2.49 -13.56
CA ARG A 23 -17.12 2.88 -12.52
C ARG A 23 -16.38 3.30 -11.24
N LEU A 24 -15.35 2.53 -10.85
CA LEU A 24 -14.43 2.91 -9.78
C LEU A 24 -13.87 4.32 -10.01
N LEU A 25 -13.28 4.56 -11.18
CA LEU A 25 -12.67 5.86 -11.50
C LEU A 25 -13.67 7.01 -11.44
N LYS A 26 -14.91 6.80 -11.91
CA LYS A 26 -15.97 7.80 -11.81
C LYS A 26 -16.28 8.15 -10.35
N GLU A 27 -16.38 7.15 -9.48
CA GLU A 27 -16.60 7.34 -8.05
C GLU A 27 -15.41 8.09 -7.40
N MET A 28 -14.18 7.72 -7.76
CA MET A 28 -12.97 8.37 -7.28
C MET A 28 -12.90 9.85 -7.65
N ILE A 29 -13.31 10.21 -8.88
CA ILE A 29 -13.35 11.62 -9.32
C ILE A 29 -14.30 12.45 -8.44
N VAL A 30 -15.43 11.87 -8.03
CA VAL A 30 -16.39 12.54 -7.13
C VAL A 30 -15.83 12.69 -5.71
N LEU A 31 -15.09 11.70 -5.23
CA LEU A 31 -14.54 11.71 -3.87
C LEU A 31 -13.27 12.53 -3.73
N HIS A 32 -12.49 12.65 -4.79
CA HIS A 32 -11.18 13.28 -4.80
C HIS A 32 -11.19 14.68 -4.15
N PRO A 33 -12.07 15.64 -4.53
CA PRO A 33 -12.11 16.96 -3.88
C PRO A 33 -12.43 16.91 -2.39
N HIS A 34 -13.29 16.00 -1.96
CA HIS A 34 -13.68 15.87 -0.56
C HIS A 34 -12.51 15.46 0.34
N LEU A 35 -11.57 14.66 -0.18
CA LEU A 35 -10.38 14.24 0.57
C LEU A 35 -9.46 15.43 0.93
N TYR A 36 -9.44 16.48 0.12
CA TYR A 36 -8.70 17.71 0.44
C TYR A 36 -9.41 18.55 1.51
N THR A 37 -10.74 18.49 1.58
CA THR A 37 -11.53 19.20 2.60
C THR A 37 -11.54 18.50 3.95
N LEU A 38 -11.36 17.17 3.97
CA LEU A 38 -11.29 16.40 5.21
C LEU A 38 -9.98 16.65 5.94
N SER A 39 -8.86 16.73 5.23
CA SER A 39 -7.57 17.06 5.85
C SER A 39 -7.55 18.52 6.34
N ASN A 40 -8.01 18.76 7.55
CA ASN A 40 -7.72 20.01 8.25
C ASN A 40 -6.20 20.03 8.56
N LEU A 41 -5.58 21.21 8.49
CA LEU A 41 -4.12 21.41 8.53
C LEU A 41 -3.37 20.74 9.71
N ASN A 42 -4.07 20.31 10.75
CA ASN A 42 -3.48 19.63 11.92
C ASN A 42 -3.42 18.10 11.80
N ASN A 43 -4.13 17.50 10.85
CA ASN A 43 -4.19 16.05 10.66
C ASN A 43 -3.68 15.69 9.26
N TRP A 44 -2.48 15.15 9.23
CA TRP A 44 -1.75 14.84 8.01
C TRP A 44 -2.13 13.50 7.36
N ARG A 45 -2.96 12.72 8.06
CA ARG A 45 -3.56 11.45 7.64
C ARG A 45 -5.04 11.47 8.01
N GLU A 46 -5.88 11.93 7.10
CA GLU A 46 -7.34 11.90 7.25
C GLU A 46 -7.99 11.14 6.10
N GLY A 47 -8.94 10.28 6.44
CA GLY A 47 -9.71 9.51 5.49
C GLY A 47 -11.19 9.55 5.78
N ILE A 48 -11.97 9.03 4.84
CA ILE A 48 -13.42 8.91 5.01
C ILE A 48 -13.68 7.98 6.22
N PRO A 49 -14.45 8.41 7.24
CA PRO A 49 -14.71 7.58 8.42
C PRO A 49 -15.30 6.21 8.05
N GLY A 50 -14.94 5.17 8.82
CA GLY A 50 -15.18 3.77 8.48
C GLY A 50 -16.57 3.43 7.91
N LEU A 51 -17.65 3.88 8.56
CA LEU A 51 -19.02 3.62 8.09
C LEU A 51 -19.38 4.33 6.77
N ARG A 52 -18.78 5.50 6.51
CA ARG A 52 -19.03 6.26 5.27
C ARG A 52 -18.35 5.62 4.06
N LYS A 53 -17.33 4.77 4.27
CA LYS A 53 -16.68 4.01 3.19
C LYS A 53 -17.65 3.05 2.49
N PHE A 54 -18.62 2.51 3.24
CA PHE A 54 -19.64 1.61 2.69
C PHE A 54 -20.71 2.31 1.83
N LEU A 55 -20.78 3.65 1.87
CA LEU A 55 -21.66 4.43 1.00
C LEU A 55 -21.15 4.48 -0.44
N HIS A 56 -19.90 4.08 -0.68
CA HIS A 56 -19.28 4.09 -2.00
C HIS A 56 -19.23 2.68 -2.58
N THR A 57 -20.40 2.17 -2.94
CA THR A 57 -20.60 0.77 -3.36
C THR A 57 -19.73 0.38 -4.56
N GLU A 58 -19.44 1.31 -5.47
CA GLU A 58 -18.55 1.05 -6.62
C GLU A 58 -17.13 0.64 -6.21
N ILE A 59 -16.63 1.20 -5.11
CA ILE A 59 -15.31 0.87 -4.58
C ILE A 59 -15.30 -0.55 -4.03
N LEU A 60 -16.34 -0.90 -3.28
CA LEU A 60 -16.50 -2.24 -2.71
C LEU A 60 -16.70 -3.29 -3.80
N LEU A 61 -17.56 -3.03 -4.77
CA LEU A 61 -17.81 -3.93 -5.90
C LEU A 61 -16.57 -4.15 -6.75
N TRP A 62 -15.73 -3.12 -6.91
CA TRP A 62 -14.46 -3.29 -7.61
C TRP A 62 -13.48 -4.17 -6.80
N GLY A 63 -13.37 -3.94 -5.48
CA GLY A 63 -12.54 -4.76 -4.59
C GLY A 63 -12.99 -6.21 -4.49
N LEU A 64 -14.30 -6.46 -4.59
CA LEU A 64 -14.91 -7.78 -4.59
C LEU A 64 -15.06 -8.39 -5.99
N GLY A 65 -14.47 -7.77 -7.03
CA GLY A 65 -14.54 -8.28 -8.38
C GLY A 65 -13.79 -9.61 -8.54
N GLU A 66 -14.44 -10.62 -9.11
CA GLU A 66 -13.94 -11.99 -9.26
C GLU A 66 -12.51 -12.06 -9.79
N ARG A 67 -12.19 -11.35 -10.87
CA ARG A 67 -10.82 -11.34 -11.44
C ARG A 67 -9.76 -10.83 -10.45
N LEU A 68 -10.09 -9.84 -9.61
CA LEU A 68 -9.14 -9.35 -8.60
C LEU A 68 -8.97 -10.38 -7.49
N LEU A 69 -10.07 -10.96 -7.01
CA LEU A 69 -10.06 -12.04 -6.02
C LEU A 69 -9.24 -13.22 -6.52
N ASP A 70 -9.42 -13.66 -7.77
CA ASP A 70 -8.62 -14.72 -8.39
C ASP A 70 -7.13 -14.41 -8.37
N ILE A 71 -6.73 -13.18 -8.74
CA ILE A 71 -5.31 -12.78 -8.74
C ILE A 71 -4.73 -12.86 -7.33
N VAL A 72 -5.48 -12.35 -6.34
CA VAL A 72 -5.04 -12.30 -4.94
C VAL A 72 -5.00 -13.71 -4.34
N GLU A 73 -6.04 -14.53 -4.50
CA GLU A 73 -6.09 -15.91 -4.01
C GLU A 73 -4.99 -16.77 -4.64
N ASN A 74 -4.75 -16.65 -5.95
CA ASN A 74 -3.67 -17.38 -6.61
C ASN A 74 -2.28 -16.93 -6.13
N TYR A 75 -2.13 -15.68 -5.70
CA TYR A 75 -0.87 -15.18 -5.15
C TYR A 75 -0.65 -15.66 -3.71
N ILE A 76 -1.65 -15.53 -2.83
CA ILE A 76 -1.57 -15.93 -1.43
C ILE A 76 -1.55 -17.47 -1.29
N GLY A 77 -2.30 -18.17 -2.14
CA GLY A 77 -2.47 -19.63 -2.07
C GLY A 77 -3.41 -20.10 -0.95
N LEU A 78 -4.25 -19.21 -0.41
CA LEU A 78 -5.23 -19.48 0.65
C LEU A 78 -6.58 -18.87 0.27
N PRO A 79 -7.71 -19.38 0.80
CA PRO A 79 -9.01 -18.73 0.67
C PRO A 79 -8.95 -17.29 1.18
N LEU A 80 -9.65 -16.39 0.50
CA LEU A 80 -9.60 -14.96 0.82
C LEU A 80 -10.69 -14.50 1.77
N LEU A 81 -10.33 -13.52 2.60
CA LEU A 81 -11.27 -12.59 3.23
C LEU A 81 -10.97 -11.18 2.76
N PHE A 82 -11.99 -10.50 2.25
CA PHE A 82 -11.92 -9.05 2.03
C PHE A 82 -12.04 -8.34 3.37
N HIS A 83 -10.94 -7.74 3.84
CA HIS A 83 -10.91 -7.09 5.15
C HIS A 83 -11.50 -5.68 5.09
N GLY A 84 -11.29 -4.97 3.98
CA GLY A 84 -11.94 -3.70 3.75
C GLY A 84 -11.13 -2.74 2.89
N VAL A 85 -11.53 -1.48 2.99
CA VAL A 85 -11.00 -0.38 2.19
C VAL A 85 -10.62 0.79 3.10
N ASP A 86 -9.57 1.50 2.72
CA ASP A 86 -9.22 2.79 3.26
C ASP A 86 -9.03 3.80 2.14
N LEU A 87 -9.72 4.94 2.25
CA LEU A 87 -9.64 6.03 1.29
C LEU A 87 -9.28 7.29 2.07
N ARG A 88 -8.08 7.79 1.84
CA ARG A 88 -7.46 8.84 2.65
C ARG A 88 -6.57 9.76 1.83
N ARG A 89 -6.23 10.91 2.40
CA ARG A 89 -5.18 11.78 1.89
C ARG A 89 -3.98 11.74 2.83
N ASP A 90 -2.81 11.42 2.27
CA ASP A 90 -1.54 11.46 2.98
C ASP A 90 -0.72 12.67 2.48
N ALA A 91 -0.38 13.59 3.39
CA ALA A 91 0.43 14.78 3.06
C ALA A 91 1.93 14.42 2.99
N ALA A 92 2.61 14.74 1.89
CA ALA A 92 4.01 14.32 1.67
C ALA A 92 4.98 14.93 2.70
N ASP A 93 4.72 16.16 3.11
CA ASP A 93 5.48 16.98 4.04
C ASP A 93 5.14 16.75 5.52
N ALA A 94 4.30 15.75 5.82
CA ALA A 94 3.94 15.45 7.19
C ALA A 94 5.11 14.89 8.02
N PRO A 95 5.10 15.08 9.35
CA PRO A 95 6.08 14.49 10.25
C PRO A 95 6.23 12.98 10.06
N LEU A 96 7.44 12.46 10.23
CA LEU A 96 7.69 11.02 10.30
C LEU A 96 7.07 10.48 11.59
N THR A 97 5.96 9.77 11.46
CA THR A 97 5.26 9.13 12.58
C THR A 97 4.75 7.76 12.15
N ASP A 98 4.78 6.81 13.08
CA ASP A 98 4.23 5.46 12.95
C ASP A 98 4.61 4.79 11.61
N ALA A 99 3.62 4.64 10.71
CA ALA A 99 3.74 3.95 9.43
C ALA A 99 4.82 4.53 8.50
N ARG A 100 5.25 5.79 8.70
CA ARG A 100 6.28 6.43 7.87
C ARG A 100 7.72 6.01 8.22
N TYR A 101 7.92 5.32 9.34
CA TYR A 101 9.20 4.70 9.64
C TYR A 101 9.33 3.36 8.94
N TRP A 102 10.56 2.93 8.66
CA TRP A 102 10.80 1.57 8.21
C TRP A 102 10.33 0.60 9.29
N HIS A 103 9.40 -0.28 8.95
CA HIS A 103 8.94 -1.29 9.88
C HIS A 103 8.50 -2.54 9.14
N ARG A 104 8.13 -3.52 9.91
CA ARG A 104 7.49 -4.73 9.46
C ARG A 104 6.10 -4.67 10.04
N ASP A 105 5.12 -4.44 9.17
CA ASP A 105 3.72 -4.60 9.52
C ASP A 105 3.52 -6.06 9.93
N ILE A 106 2.97 -6.23 11.13
CA ILE A 106 2.78 -7.54 11.75
C ILE A 106 1.61 -8.29 11.10
N ASP A 107 0.76 -7.61 10.33
CA ASP A 107 -0.43 -8.18 9.70
C ASP A 107 -0.18 -8.70 8.27
N ASP A 108 1.01 -8.51 7.70
CA ASP A 108 1.24 -8.58 6.24
C ASP A 108 1.65 -9.95 5.64
N GLU A 109 1.99 -11.01 6.40
CA GLU A 109 2.49 -12.30 5.80
C GLU A 109 1.48 -12.92 4.86
N ARG A 110 0.21 -12.64 5.14
CA ARG A 110 -0.94 -13.23 4.47
C ARG A 110 -1.90 -12.17 3.98
N MET A 111 -1.41 -10.93 3.92
CA MET A 111 -2.19 -9.82 3.43
C MET A 111 -1.69 -9.40 2.05
N ILE A 112 -2.61 -9.15 1.13
CA ILE A 112 -2.32 -8.30 -0.02
C ILE A 112 -2.98 -6.94 0.21
N LYS A 113 -2.16 -5.91 0.06
CA LYS A 113 -2.60 -4.52 -0.03
C LYS A 113 -2.59 -4.11 -1.50
N VAL A 114 -3.73 -3.66 -2.01
CA VAL A 114 -3.83 -2.99 -3.31
C VAL A 114 -3.88 -1.50 -3.06
N ILE A 115 -2.79 -0.81 -3.40
CA ILE A 115 -2.64 0.64 -3.23
C ILE A 115 -2.84 1.31 -4.59
N ILE A 116 -3.85 2.17 -4.69
CA ILE A 116 -4.18 2.93 -5.90
C ILE A 116 -3.97 4.41 -5.59
N TYR A 117 -3.05 5.02 -6.31
CA TYR A 117 -2.85 6.46 -6.28
C TYR A 117 -3.89 7.15 -7.15
N LEU A 118 -4.56 8.17 -6.59
CA LEU A 118 -5.59 8.93 -7.30
C LEU A 118 -5.03 10.17 -8.00
N ASN A 119 -3.71 10.35 -7.93
CA ASN A 119 -2.92 11.35 -8.62
C ASN A 119 -1.51 10.79 -8.92
N ASN A 120 -0.72 11.50 -9.72
CA ASN A 120 0.68 11.13 -9.95
C ASN A 120 1.51 11.32 -8.66
N VAL A 121 2.33 10.34 -8.28
CA VAL A 121 3.19 10.34 -7.08
C VAL A 121 4.70 10.38 -7.34
N GLY A 122 5.34 11.54 -7.11
CA GLY A 122 6.77 11.75 -7.36
C GLY A 122 7.71 11.14 -6.32
N GLN A 123 9.03 11.27 -6.55
CA GLN A 123 10.03 10.91 -5.52
C GLN A 123 9.85 11.71 -4.23
N THR A 124 9.45 12.97 -4.36
CA THR A 124 9.16 13.88 -3.24
C THR A 124 7.68 13.84 -2.82
N GLY A 125 6.86 13.04 -3.52
CA GLY A 125 5.43 12.94 -3.28
C GLY A 125 5.05 12.02 -2.12
N GLY A 126 6.02 11.32 -1.52
CA GLY A 126 5.78 10.23 -0.58
C GLY A 126 5.32 8.94 -1.28
N PRO A 127 6.12 8.40 -2.23
CA PRO A 127 5.79 7.13 -2.84
C PRO A 127 5.91 6.00 -1.82
N TYR A 128 5.19 4.92 -2.06
CA TYR A 128 5.37 3.68 -1.34
C TYR A 128 6.81 3.18 -1.52
N GLU A 129 7.45 2.83 -0.42
CA GLU A 129 8.80 2.29 -0.40
C GLU A 129 8.81 0.91 0.24
N TYR A 130 9.63 0.00 -0.29
CA TYR A 130 9.79 -1.33 0.27
C TYR A 130 11.20 -1.86 0.09
N ILE A 131 11.58 -2.77 0.98
CA ILE A 131 12.79 -3.56 0.86
C ILE A 131 12.42 -4.88 0.17
N PRO A 132 13.02 -5.23 -0.99
CA PRO A 132 12.71 -6.47 -1.67
C PRO A 132 13.00 -7.68 -0.78
N ARG A 133 12.17 -8.72 -0.89
CA ARG A 133 12.25 -9.93 -0.05
C ARG A 133 13.67 -10.53 0.02
N SER A 134 14.38 -10.56 -1.09
CA SER A 134 15.76 -11.09 -1.16
C SER A 134 16.76 -10.36 -0.25
N PHE A 135 16.44 -9.12 0.14
CA PHE A 135 17.25 -8.28 1.01
C PHE A 135 16.71 -8.20 2.44
N SER A 136 15.41 -8.43 2.64
CA SER A 136 14.78 -8.38 3.96
C SER A 136 15.42 -9.38 4.94
N GLU A 137 15.76 -10.60 4.50
CA GLU A 137 16.41 -11.60 5.36
C GLU A 137 17.80 -11.14 5.84
N HIS A 138 18.62 -10.63 4.92
CA HIS A 138 19.94 -10.09 5.25
C HIS A 138 19.85 -8.93 6.23
N LEU A 139 18.88 -8.04 6.03
CA LEU A 139 18.67 -6.88 6.89
C LEU A 139 18.21 -7.30 8.29
N ASN A 140 17.31 -8.28 8.38
CA ASN A 140 16.87 -8.82 9.68
C ASN A 140 18.05 -9.36 10.47
N THR A 141 18.96 -10.11 9.84
CA THR A 141 20.16 -10.62 10.50
C THR A 141 21.14 -9.50 10.86
N ALA A 142 21.40 -8.57 9.95
CA ALA A 142 22.38 -7.50 10.16
C ALA A 142 21.98 -6.52 11.28
N LEU A 143 20.67 -6.33 11.51
CA LEU A 143 20.14 -5.43 12.52
C LEU A 143 19.62 -6.14 13.78
N ASP A 144 19.69 -7.48 13.84
CA ASP A 144 18.94 -8.31 14.81
C ASP A 144 17.46 -7.86 14.92
N TYR A 145 16.87 -7.54 13.78
CA TYR A 145 15.55 -6.92 13.72
C TYR A 145 14.43 -7.98 13.79
N LYS A 146 13.53 -7.81 14.76
CA LYS A 146 12.38 -8.70 14.98
C LYS A 146 11.04 -7.99 14.81
N SER A 147 10.92 -6.77 15.31
CA SER A 147 9.71 -5.94 15.26
C SER A 147 10.03 -4.48 15.61
N GLY A 148 9.08 -3.57 15.35
CA GLY A 148 9.21 -2.15 15.69
C GLY A 148 9.73 -1.32 14.52
N PHE A 149 10.23 -0.12 14.83
CA PHE A 149 10.67 0.84 13.82
C PHE A 149 12.19 0.81 13.63
N ILE A 150 12.63 1.04 12.39
CA ILE A 150 14.02 1.18 11.98
C ILE A 150 14.21 2.60 11.44
N ALA A 151 15.28 3.26 11.87
CA ALA A 151 15.61 4.61 11.42
C ALA A 151 16.21 4.62 10.01
N ASP A 152 16.01 5.72 9.28
CA ASP A 152 16.53 5.90 7.92
C ASP A 152 18.05 5.72 7.85
N GLU A 153 18.79 6.17 8.86
CA GLU A 153 20.25 6.07 8.90
C GLU A 153 20.72 4.62 8.94
N ALA A 154 19.96 3.74 9.60
CA ALA A 154 20.29 2.32 9.67
C ALA A 154 20.09 1.63 8.31
N ILE A 155 18.99 1.95 7.63
CA ILE A 155 18.71 1.46 6.26
C ILE A 155 19.73 2.01 5.26
N ALA A 156 20.04 3.31 5.33
CA ALA A 156 20.99 3.96 4.45
C ALA A 156 22.38 3.32 4.53
N LYS A 157 22.89 3.04 5.75
CA LYS A 157 24.18 2.36 5.96
C LYS A 157 24.24 0.99 5.27
N LEU A 158 23.17 0.19 5.36
CA LEU A 158 23.11 -1.14 4.74
C LEU A 158 22.97 -1.07 3.21
N SER A 159 22.26 -0.07 2.70
CA SER A 159 22.12 0.14 1.24
C SER A 159 23.43 0.57 0.57
N LEU A 160 24.28 1.35 1.26
CA LEU A 160 25.58 1.81 0.76
C LEU A 160 26.65 0.70 0.71
N LEU A 161 26.48 -0.37 1.47
CA LEU A 161 27.37 -1.55 1.50
C LEU A 161 27.17 -2.51 0.29
N LYS A 162 26.51 -2.06 -0.79
CA LYS A 162 26.18 -2.85 -1.99
C LYS A 162 25.31 -4.09 -1.72
N ILE A 163 24.38 -4.01 -0.76
CA ILE A 163 23.43 -5.10 -0.44
C ILE A 163 22.06 -4.85 -1.12
N GLY A 164 22.06 -4.40 -2.38
CA GLY A 164 20.82 -4.22 -3.16
C GLY A 164 20.30 -2.79 -3.25
N LYS A 165 19.63 -2.48 -4.36
CA LYS A 165 19.10 -1.16 -4.67
C LYS A 165 17.73 -1.00 -3.99
N LEU A 166 17.57 0.04 -3.16
CA LEU A 166 16.26 0.46 -2.66
C LEU A 166 15.34 0.75 -3.85
N VAL A 167 14.13 0.20 -3.84
CA VAL A 167 13.17 0.40 -4.93
C VAL A 167 12.19 1.50 -4.53
N ARG A 168 12.40 2.70 -5.06
CA ARG A 168 11.45 3.83 -4.97
C ARG A 168 10.53 3.83 -6.18
N LEU A 169 9.22 3.86 -5.95
CA LEU A 169 8.23 3.92 -7.03
C LEU A 169 8.07 5.38 -7.51
N LYS A 170 8.00 5.61 -8.84
CA LYS A 170 8.10 6.95 -9.47
C LYS A 170 6.80 7.39 -10.16
N GLN A 171 6.41 8.67 -10.04
CA GLN A 171 5.85 9.61 -11.05
C GLN A 171 5.36 10.96 -10.45
N GLU A 172 6.06 12.09 -10.60
CA GLU A 172 5.81 13.44 -10.00
C GLU A 172 4.37 13.92 -9.67
N VAL A 173 4.14 14.33 -8.40
CA VAL A 173 3.32 15.46 -7.80
C VAL A 173 3.25 15.27 -6.25
N SER A 174 2.96 16.34 -5.46
CA SER A 174 2.90 16.37 -3.98
C SER A 174 1.46 16.36 -3.37
N SER A 175 1.30 15.60 -2.28
CA SER A 175 0.08 15.31 -1.49
C SER A 175 -0.97 14.45 -2.19
N LEU A 176 -1.30 13.31 -1.57
CA LEU A 176 -1.81 12.15 -2.30
C LEU A 176 -3.11 11.61 -1.72
N PRO A 177 -4.24 11.73 -2.41
CA PRO A 177 -5.36 10.84 -2.21
C PRO A 177 -4.99 9.41 -2.64
N ILE A 178 -5.13 8.47 -1.70
CA ILE A 178 -4.77 7.06 -1.86
C ILE A 178 -5.98 6.20 -1.49
N LEU A 179 -6.24 5.18 -2.29
CA LEU A 179 -7.16 4.10 -2.00
C LEU A 179 -6.35 2.83 -1.68
N VAL A 180 -6.52 2.27 -0.49
CA VAL A 180 -5.92 1.00 -0.06
C VAL A 180 -7.01 -0.03 0.14
N MET A 181 -6.87 -1.20 -0.49
CA MET A 181 -7.73 -2.36 -0.24
C MET A 181 -6.94 -3.47 0.43
N PHE A 182 -7.55 -4.15 1.38
CA PHE A 182 -6.91 -5.15 2.22
C PHE A 182 -7.58 -6.52 2.02
N PHE A 183 -6.78 -7.52 1.69
CA PHE A 183 -7.21 -8.90 1.50
C PHE A 183 -6.37 -9.83 2.36
N ILE A 184 -7.00 -10.72 3.13
CA ILE A 184 -6.33 -11.59 4.10
C ILE A 184 -6.56 -13.07 3.75
N GLY A 185 -5.48 -13.84 3.62
CA GLY A 185 -5.55 -15.30 3.51
C GLY A 185 -6.02 -15.96 4.81
N GLN A 186 -7.03 -16.83 4.71
CA GLN A 186 -7.60 -17.53 5.87
C GLN A 186 -6.71 -18.67 6.38
N ASN A 187 -6.75 -18.93 7.69
CA ASN A 187 -6.04 -19.97 8.48
C ASN A 187 -4.51 -19.79 8.74
N GLN A 188 -4.14 -19.24 9.92
CA GLN A 188 -2.83 -19.25 10.63
C GLN A 188 -2.00 -17.92 10.59
N PRO A 189 -1.09 -17.64 11.56
CA PRO A 189 -0.55 -16.29 11.87
C PRO A 189 0.62 -15.81 10.96
N SER A 190 1.12 -14.59 11.23
CA SER A 190 1.56 -13.52 10.30
C SER A 190 3.03 -12.97 10.36
N ALA A 191 3.45 -12.15 9.37
CA ALA A 191 4.70 -11.34 9.18
C ALA A 191 4.69 -10.31 7.99
N ILE A 192 5.76 -10.10 7.18
CA ILE A 192 6.41 -8.78 6.93
C ILE A 192 6.06 -7.94 5.66
N VAL A 193 5.58 -6.66 5.74
CA VAL A 193 5.65 -5.57 4.69
C VAL A 193 5.49 -4.11 5.30
N ILE A 194 5.75 -2.98 4.58
CA ILE A 194 5.65 -1.52 4.99
C ILE A 194 4.39 -0.84 4.37
N GLN A 195 3.89 0.31 4.86
CA GLN A 195 2.84 1.17 4.24
C GLN A 195 3.30 2.58 3.91
#